data_AF-A0A1C6UZ38-F1
#
_entry.id   AF-A0A1C6UZ38-F1
#
_cell.length_a   1.000
_cell.length_b   1.000
_cell.length_c   1.000
_cell.angle_alpha   90.00
_cell.angle_beta   90.00
_cell.angle_gamma   90.00
#
_symmetry.space_group_name_H-M   'P 1'
#
loop_
_entity.id
_entity.type
_entity.pdbx_description
1 polymer ?
#
loop_
_entity_poly.entity_id
_entity_poly.type
_entity_poly.pdbx_seq_one_letter_code
_entity_poly.pdbx_strand_id
1 'polypeptide(L)'
;MERTGRTDELRVMPWWLALVGLLVALGAGWLVLDLLLAEADRAAAPDTRAGLRIDAIRTGLTVVVGTGGGMAFLLAARRQWLTEGAQRHQETVAAHDRAHRDRVQTHAEAVAEATGRQQESQADTAEHDATERPRFGRALAMDHVEFFGYAGFRLVGFADLALFRWAVFGRDAHFERASFDGPANFERASFDGPANFGRARFGRAPLRRRGSARRVTRVGPVGLVRLAWSPSGRLPRTR
;
A
#
# COMPACT_ATOMS: atom_id res chain seq x y z
N MET A 1 31.97 23.95 -2.20
CA MET A 1 30.65 24.47 -1.77
C MET A 1 30.23 23.71 -0.52
N GLU A 2 30.77 24.13 0.62
CA GLU A 2 30.49 23.53 1.93
C GLU A 2 29.38 24.36 2.59
N ARG A 3 28.16 23.80 2.67
CA ARG A 3 27.10 24.35 3.51
C ARG A 3 27.39 23.90 4.94
N THR A 4 28.08 24.74 5.70
CA THR A 4 28.10 24.63 7.16
C THR A 4 26.70 24.94 7.68
N GLY A 5 25.95 23.90 8.00
CA GLY A 5 24.69 24.00 8.73
C GLY A 5 24.94 24.68 10.06
N ARG A 6 24.57 25.95 10.15
CA ARG A 6 24.51 26.69 11.41
C ARG A 6 23.37 26.05 12.20
N THR A 7 23.69 25.08 13.04
CA THR A 7 22.76 24.61 14.06
C THR A 7 22.51 25.80 14.97
N ASP A 8 21.35 26.45 14.79
CA ASP A 8 20.79 27.32 15.81
C ASP A 8 20.56 26.46 17.05
N GLU A 9 21.59 26.36 17.89
CA GLU A 9 21.47 25.91 19.25
C GLU A 9 20.46 26.85 19.91
N LEU A 10 19.21 26.39 19.96
CA LEU A 10 18.16 26.93 20.79
C LEU A 10 18.76 27.13 22.17
N ARG A 11 19.09 28.39 22.50
CA ARG A 11 19.62 28.80 23.79
C ARG A 11 18.53 28.51 24.82
N VAL A 12 18.53 27.28 25.34
CA VAL A 12 17.69 26.86 26.46
C VAL A 12 18.12 27.76 27.62
N MET A 13 17.29 28.76 27.95
CA MET A 13 17.57 29.66 29.06
C MET A 13 17.79 28.78 30.28
N PRO A 14 19.01 28.72 30.84
CA PRO A 14 19.28 27.63 31.74
C PRO A 14 18.53 27.94 33.04
N TRP A 15 17.94 26.90 33.62
CA TRP A 15 17.05 26.98 34.79
C TRP A 15 17.70 27.63 36.02
N TRP A 16 19.04 27.64 36.09
CA TRP A 16 19.83 28.34 37.10
C TRP A 16 19.56 29.85 37.16
N LEU A 17 19.20 30.53 36.07
CA LEU A 17 18.95 31.99 36.12
C LEU A 17 17.70 32.33 36.93
N ALA A 18 16.66 31.49 36.84
CA ALA A 18 15.46 31.64 37.65
C ALA A 18 15.75 31.36 39.14
N LEU A 19 16.59 30.36 39.43
CA LEU A 19 17.04 30.09 40.79
C LEU A 19 17.92 31.23 41.35
N VAL A 20 18.79 31.81 40.53
CA VAL A 20 19.63 32.95 40.90
C VAL A 20 18.75 34.16 41.21
N GLY A 21 17.75 34.46 40.38
CA GLY A 21 16.80 35.54 40.65
C GLY A 21 16.04 35.34 41.96
N LEU A 22 15.59 34.11 42.24
CA LEU A 22 14.91 33.76 43.48
C LEU A 22 15.84 33.91 44.71
N LEU A 23 17.08 33.42 44.62
CA LEU A 23 18.07 33.54 45.69
C LEU A 23 18.42 34.99 46.01
N VAL A 24 18.56 35.84 44.98
CA VAL A 24 18.84 37.27 45.16
C VAL A 24 17.69 37.97 45.88
N ALA A 25 16.44 37.66 45.53
CA ALA A 25 15.26 38.24 46.18
C ALA A 25 15.16 37.81 47.66
N LEU A 26 15.39 36.53 47.95
CA LEU A 26 15.40 36.01 49.33
C LEU A 26 16.54 36.62 50.16
N GLY A 27 17.74 36.75 49.59
CA GLY A 27 18.88 37.36 50.25
C GLY A 27 18.66 38.84 50.57
N ALA A 28 18.07 39.60 49.65
CA ALA A 28 17.71 41.00 49.89
C ALA A 28 16.65 41.13 50.99
N GLY A 29 15.63 40.26 51.00
CA GLY A 29 14.61 40.21 52.05
C GLY A 29 15.21 39.91 53.43
N TRP A 30 16.13 38.94 53.51
CA TRP A 30 16.87 38.64 54.74
C TRP A 30 17.67 39.85 55.20
N LEU A 31 18.45 40.48 54.32
CA LEU A 31 19.29 41.64 54.67
C LEU A 31 18.47 42.79 55.26
N VAL A 32 17.30 43.08 54.68
CA VAL A 32 16.38 44.11 55.20
C VAL A 32 15.84 43.73 56.57
N LEU A 33 15.49 42.46 56.79
CA LEU A 33 15.04 41.96 58.09
C LEU A 33 16.14 42.09 59.15
N ASP A 34 17.38 41.74 58.80
CA ASP A 34 18.55 41.82 59.69
C ASP A 34 18.86 43.28 60.08
N LEU A 35 18.79 44.20 59.12
CA LEU A 35 18.94 45.64 59.37
C LEU A 35 17.86 46.19 60.31
N LEU A 36 16.60 45.78 60.12
CA LEU A 36 15.49 46.22 60.98
C LEU A 36 15.64 45.68 62.41
N LEU A 37 16.08 44.43 62.57
CA LEU A 37 16.33 43.83 63.88
C LEU A 37 17.54 44.47 64.58
N ALA A 38 18.62 44.73 63.84
CA ALA A 38 19.79 45.43 64.36
C ALA A 38 19.49 46.88 64.79
N GLU A 39 18.56 47.56 64.11
CA GLU A 39 18.06 48.88 64.52
C GLU A 39 17.15 48.80 65.75
N ALA A 40 16.32 47.75 65.86
CA ALA A 40 15.46 47.50 67.01
C ALA A 40 16.24 47.15 68.29
N ASP A 41 17.33 46.37 68.18
CA ASP A 41 18.20 46.01 69.30
C ASP A 41 18.96 47.22 69.87
N ARG A 42 19.25 48.23 69.04
CA ARG A 42 19.86 49.49 69.51
C ARG A 42 18.90 50.38 70.32
N ALA A 43 17.59 50.10 70.29
CA ALA A 43 16.55 50.92 70.92
C ALA A 43 15.82 50.25 72.10
N ALA A 44 16.35 49.16 72.67
CA ALA A 44 15.60 48.26 73.55
C ALA A 44 15.12 48.87 74.89
N ALA A 45 13.87 49.31 74.92
CA ALA A 45 13.04 49.41 76.13
C ALA A 45 12.16 48.15 76.29
N PRO A 46 11.94 47.63 77.52
CA PRO A 46 11.53 46.24 77.79
C PRO A 46 10.08 45.82 77.45
N ASP A 47 9.19 46.71 77.01
CA ASP A 47 7.75 46.38 76.81
C ASP A 47 7.38 45.87 75.40
N THR A 48 8.30 45.82 74.44
CA THR A 48 8.03 45.54 73.01
C THR A 48 7.98 44.06 72.60
N ARG A 49 8.23 43.14 73.53
CA ARG A 49 8.39 41.69 73.25
C ARG A 49 7.11 41.00 72.74
N ALA A 50 5.92 41.50 73.09
CA ALA A 50 4.65 40.93 72.60
C ALA A 50 4.29 41.41 71.19
N GLY A 51 4.62 42.66 70.84
CA GLY A 51 4.38 43.23 69.51
C GLY A 51 5.27 42.61 68.42
N LEU A 52 6.54 42.36 68.75
CA LEU A 52 7.52 41.74 67.85
C LEU A 52 7.11 40.34 67.37
N ARG A 53 6.38 39.56 68.18
CA ARG A 53 5.90 38.23 67.77
C ARG A 53 4.80 38.30 66.71
N ILE A 54 3.94 39.31 66.78
CA ILE A 54 2.85 39.50 65.81
C ILE A 54 3.41 40.02 64.49
N ASP A 55 4.41 40.90 64.54
CA ASP A 55 5.09 41.39 63.33
C ASP A 55 5.93 40.32 62.64
N ALA A 56 6.55 39.41 63.40
CA ALA A 56 7.26 38.26 62.87
C ALA A 56 6.32 37.28 62.12
N ILE A 57 5.12 37.03 62.65
CA ILE A 57 4.11 36.19 61.96
C ILE A 57 3.65 36.88 60.68
N ARG A 58 3.41 38.20 60.73
CA ARG A 58 2.93 38.97 59.58
C ARG A 58 3.97 39.05 58.46
N THR A 59 5.23 39.30 58.80
CA THR A 59 6.35 39.30 57.83
C THR A 59 6.63 37.91 57.28
N GLY A 60 6.56 36.86 58.12
CA GLY A 60 6.63 35.48 57.65
C GLY A 60 5.52 35.16 56.63
N LEU A 61 4.30 35.63 56.87
CA LEU A 61 3.16 35.38 55.97
C LEU A 61 3.29 36.13 54.63
N THR A 62 3.77 37.38 54.63
CA THR A 62 3.94 38.17 53.38
C THR A 62 5.08 37.64 52.52
N VAL A 63 6.16 37.14 53.13
CA VAL A 63 7.28 36.53 52.40
C VAL A 63 6.83 35.24 51.71
N VAL A 64 6.08 34.37 52.38
CA VAL A 64 5.58 33.12 51.78
C VAL A 64 4.63 33.40 50.62
N VAL A 65 3.72 34.37 50.77
CA VAL A 65 2.78 34.77 49.69
C VAL A 65 3.53 35.37 48.50
N GLY A 66 4.54 36.23 48.73
CA GLY A 66 5.36 36.80 47.66
C GLY A 66 6.18 35.76 46.89
N THR A 67 6.76 34.79 47.61
CA THR A 67 7.58 33.73 47.00
C THR A 67 6.71 32.72 46.23
N GLY A 68 5.53 32.38 46.76
CA GLY A 68 4.56 31.51 46.09
C GLY A 68 4.02 32.11 44.78
N GLY A 69 3.75 33.43 44.76
CA GLY A 69 3.34 34.14 43.55
C GLY A 69 4.41 34.15 42.46
N GLY A 70 5.68 34.37 42.84
CA GLY A 70 6.81 34.30 41.91
C GLY A 70 6.99 32.92 41.27
N MET A 71 6.83 31.85 42.05
CA MET A 71 6.90 30.47 41.56
C MET A 71 5.77 30.16 40.56
N ALA A 72 4.55 30.64 40.82
CA ALA A 72 3.41 30.44 39.92
C ALA A 72 3.60 31.19 38.58
N PHE A 73 4.11 32.42 38.61
CA PHE A 73 4.39 33.18 37.39
C PHE A 73 5.49 32.54 36.54
N LEU A 74 6.55 32.02 37.19
CA LEU A 74 7.61 31.27 36.50
C LEU A 74 7.10 29.99 35.85
N LEU A 75 6.19 29.26 36.49
CA LEU A 75 5.58 28.06 35.93
C LEU A 75 4.66 28.38 34.75
N ALA A 76 3.87 29.46 34.84
CA ALA A 76 3.03 29.92 33.75
C ALA A 76 3.87 30.35 32.53
N ALA A 77 4.93 31.13 32.76
CA ALA A 77 5.88 31.51 31.72
C ALA A 77 6.54 30.25 31.12
N ARG A 78 7.06 29.34 31.93
CA ARG A 78 7.67 28.08 31.44
C ARG A 78 6.70 27.26 30.61
N ARG A 79 5.44 27.16 31.04
CA ARG A 79 4.40 26.43 30.29
C ARG A 79 4.19 27.04 28.91
N GLN A 80 4.17 28.37 28.80
CA GLN A 80 4.02 29.09 27.54
C GLN A 80 5.22 28.86 26.60
N TRP A 81 6.45 28.92 27.11
CA TRP A 81 7.66 28.62 26.32
C TRP A 81 7.70 27.18 25.80
N LEU A 82 7.23 26.21 26.59
CA LEU A 82 7.15 24.80 26.17
C LEU A 82 6.12 24.60 25.06
N THR A 83 4.98 25.28 25.12
CA THR A 83 3.95 25.19 24.07
C THR A 83 4.39 25.83 22.77
N GLU A 84 5.11 26.96 22.82
CA GLU A 84 5.68 27.61 21.64
C GLU A 84 6.78 26.73 21.00
N GLY A 85 7.60 26.05 21.82
CA GLY A 85 8.61 25.10 21.34
C GLY A 85 7.99 23.88 20.65
N ALA A 86 6.89 23.34 21.18
CA ALA A 86 6.19 22.20 20.60
C ALA A 86 5.53 22.53 19.26
N GLN A 87 4.94 23.73 19.13
CA GLN A 87 4.31 24.19 17.88
C GLN A 87 5.33 24.32 16.73
N ARG A 88 6.50 24.92 16.99
CA ARG A 88 7.53 25.08 15.95
C ARG A 88 8.01 23.73 15.41
N HIS A 89 8.14 22.71 16.25
CA HIS A 89 8.52 21.39 15.77
C HIS A 89 7.41 20.74 14.95
N GLN A 90 6.14 20.88 15.36
CA GLN A 90 5.00 20.36 14.60
C GLN A 90 4.89 20.98 13.20
N GLU A 91 5.17 22.27 13.05
CA GLU A 91 5.17 22.93 11.74
C GLU A 91 6.22 22.34 10.80
N THR A 92 7.44 22.08 11.31
CA THR A 92 8.51 21.49 10.50
C THR A 92 8.21 20.05 10.06
N VAL A 93 7.60 19.25 10.93
CA VAL A 93 7.19 17.88 10.60
C VAL A 93 6.04 17.89 9.60
N ALA A 94 5.04 18.75 9.81
CA ALA A 94 3.91 18.88 8.89
C ALA A 94 4.35 19.36 7.50
N ALA A 95 5.34 20.25 7.41
CA ALA A 95 5.89 20.69 6.13
C ALA A 95 6.58 19.55 5.37
N HIS A 96 7.37 18.72 6.06
CA HIS A 96 8.00 17.54 5.45
C HIS A 96 6.98 16.52 4.96
N ASP A 97 5.95 16.24 5.76
CA ASP A 97 4.88 15.31 5.40
C ASP A 97 4.08 15.77 4.17
N ARG A 98 3.79 17.08 4.07
CA ARG A 98 3.14 17.66 2.89
C ARG A 98 4.00 17.46 1.63
N ALA A 99 5.28 17.82 1.69
CA ALA A 99 6.19 17.68 0.56
C ALA A 99 6.43 16.22 0.13
N HIS A 100 6.34 15.27 1.06
CA HIS A 100 6.38 13.84 0.73
C HIS A 100 5.08 13.40 0.03
N ARG A 101 3.91 13.81 0.54
CA ARG A 101 2.62 13.51 -0.07
C ARG A 101 2.49 14.05 -1.50
N ASP A 102 2.94 15.28 -1.74
CA ASP A 102 2.92 15.88 -3.07
C ASP A 102 3.78 15.10 -4.07
N ARG A 103 4.95 14.60 -3.64
CA ARG A 103 5.83 13.76 -4.48
C ARG A 103 5.23 12.40 -4.78
N VAL A 104 4.55 11.79 -3.81
CA VAL A 104 3.86 10.51 -3.99
C VAL A 104 2.68 10.67 -4.95
N GLN A 105 1.91 11.74 -4.80
CA GLN A 105 0.75 12.00 -5.64
C GLN A 105 1.14 12.27 -7.11
N THR A 106 2.16 13.10 -7.34
CA THR A 106 2.68 13.37 -8.69
C THR A 106 3.21 12.10 -9.37
N HIS A 107 3.87 11.21 -8.62
CA HIS A 107 4.27 9.89 -9.15
C HIS A 107 3.06 9.00 -9.44
N ALA A 108 2.05 8.99 -8.57
CA ALA A 108 0.84 8.20 -8.78
C ALA A 108 0.09 8.64 -10.04
N GLU A 109 -0.01 9.96 -10.27
CA GLU A 109 -0.60 10.54 -11.49
C GLU A 109 0.21 10.16 -12.73
N ALA A 110 1.54 10.32 -12.71
CA ALA A 110 2.40 9.94 -13.82
C ALA A 110 2.31 8.44 -14.17
N VAL A 111 2.20 7.57 -13.15
CA VAL A 111 2.01 6.12 -13.35
C VAL A 111 0.62 5.83 -13.92
N ALA A 112 -0.43 6.52 -13.47
CA ALA A 112 -1.78 6.35 -14.00
C ALA A 112 -1.84 6.73 -15.48
N GLU A 113 -1.23 7.85 -15.87
CA GLU A 113 -1.15 8.27 -17.27
C GLU A 113 -0.32 7.30 -18.12
N ALA A 114 0.84 6.86 -17.63
CA ALA A 114 1.68 5.90 -18.35
C ALA A 114 0.94 4.57 -18.57
N THR A 115 0.20 4.12 -17.55
CA THR A 115 -0.63 2.92 -17.64
C THR A 115 -1.75 3.11 -18.66
N GLY A 116 -2.42 4.26 -18.68
CA GLY A 116 -3.44 4.61 -19.68
C GLY A 116 -2.90 4.57 -21.11
N ARG A 117 -1.79 5.26 -21.38
CA ARG A 117 -1.14 5.27 -22.71
C ARG A 117 -0.71 3.88 -23.17
N GLN A 118 -0.22 3.05 -22.24
CA GLN A 118 0.15 1.67 -22.53
C GLN A 118 -1.10 0.85 -22.92
N GLN A 119 -2.22 1.06 -22.23
CA GLN A 119 -3.46 0.35 -22.47
C GLN A 119 -4.10 0.73 -23.81
N GLU A 120 -4.07 2.01 -24.19
CA GLU A 120 -4.49 2.48 -25.52
C GLU A 120 -3.64 1.86 -26.63
N SER A 121 -2.30 1.91 -26.47
CA SER A 121 -1.38 1.28 -27.43
C SER A 121 -1.61 -0.24 -27.57
N GLN A 122 -1.96 -0.90 -26.47
CA GLN A 122 -2.31 -2.32 -26.47
C GLN A 122 -3.69 -2.59 -27.12
N ALA A 123 -4.66 -1.71 -26.93
CA ALA A 123 -5.97 -1.82 -27.57
C ALA A 123 -5.84 -1.65 -29.09
N ASP A 124 -5.09 -0.64 -29.54
CA ASP A 124 -4.85 -0.39 -30.96
C ASP A 124 -4.11 -1.55 -31.62
N THR A 125 -3.06 -2.06 -30.99
CA THR A 125 -2.33 -3.24 -31.52
C THR A 125 -3.18 -4.52 -31.46
N ALA A 126 -4.03 -4.69 -30.45
CA ALA A 126 -4.97 -5.82 -30.38
C ALA A 126 -6.08 -5.72 -31.42
N GLU A 127 -6.53 -4.51 -31.77
CA GLU A 127 -7.52 -4.28 -32.82
C GLU A 127 -6.94 -4.57 -34.21
N HIS A 128 -5.71 -4.10 -34.48
CA HIS A 128 -4.97 -4.46 -35.70
C HIS A 128 -4.73 -5.98 -35.80
N ASP A 129 -4.28 -6.64 -34.72
CA ASP A 129 -4.12 -8.11 -34.71
C ASP A 129 -5.47 -8.85 -34.77
N ALA A 130 -6.58 -8.21 -34.39
CA ALA A 130 -7.91 -8.79 -34.50
C ALA A 130 -8.49 -8.68 -35.92
N THR A 131 -8.16 -7.65 -36.69
CA THR A 131 -8.60 -7.50 -38.09
C THR A 131 -7.79 -8.36 -39.05
N GLU A 132 -6.52 -8.61 -38.76
CA GLU A 132 -5.65 -9.45 -39.61
C GLU A 132 -5.85 -10.96 -39.41
N ARG A 133 -6.60 -11.38 -38.38
CA ARG A 133 -6.82 -12.81 -38.14
C ARG A 133 -7.82 -13.41 -39.13
N PRO A 134 -7.49 -14.55 -39.77
CA PRO A 134 -8.43 -15.26 -40.63
C PRO A 134 -9.65 -15.72 -39.82
N ARG A 135 -10.81 -15.18 -40.15
CA ARG A 135 -12.10 -15.54 -39.52
C ARG A 135 -13.07 -16.13 -40.53
N PHE A 136 -13.72 -17.22 -40.14
CA PHE A 136 -14.90 -17.73 -40.81
C PHE A 136 -16.14 -17.09 -40.18
N GLY A 137 -16.74 -16.12 -40.89
CA GLY A 137 -17.94 -15.40 -40.47
C GLY A 137 -19.26 -16.18 -40.66
N ARG A 138 -19.21 -17.32 -41.35
CA ARG A 138 -20.35 -18.23 -41.55
C ARG A 138 -20.01 -19.59 -40.97
N ALA A 139 -21.04 -20.41 -40.76
CA ALA A 139 -20.87 -21.81 -40.37
C ALA A 139 -19.87 -22.53 -41.29
N LEU A 140 -18.83 -23.13 -40.70
CA LEU A 140 -17.90 -24.02 -41.38
C LEU A 140 -18.32 -25.47 -41.10
N ALA A 141 -18.56 -26.24 -42.15
CA ALA A 141 -18.83 -27.66 -42.05
C ALA A 141 -17.76 -28.47 -42.80
N MET A 142 -17.00 -29.26 -42.04
CA MET A 142 -16.00 -30.21 -42.51
C MET A 142 -16.31 -31.60 -41.93
N ASP A 143 -17.53 -32.05 -42.21
CA ASP A 143 -17.96 -33.39 -41.82
C ASP A 143 -17.32 -34.43 -42.73
N HIS A 144 -16.88 -35.56 -42.17
CA HIS A 144 -16.27 -36.69 -42.89
C HIS A 144 -14.98 -36.37 -43.66
N VAL A 145 -14.26 -35.30 -43.31
CA VAL A 145 -13.00 -34.93 -43.97
C VAL A 145 -11.84 -35.70 -43.36
N GLU A 146 -10.97 -36.25 -44.21
CA GLU A 146 -9.70 -36.86 -43.79
C GLU A 146 -8.52 -35.95 -44.15
N PHE A 147 -7.80 -35.51 -43.12
CA PHE A 147 -6.58 -34.74 -43.24
C PHE A 147 -5.38 -35.69 -43.12
N PHE A 148 -4.81 -36.07 -44.26
CA PHE A 148 -3.61 -36.90 -44.34
C PHE A 148 -2.32 -36.15 -43.95
N GLY A 149 -2.33 -34.83 -44.07
CA GLY A 149 -1.20 -33.94 -43.75
C GLY A 149 -1.39 -33.16 -42.46
N TYR A 150 -0.51 -32.18 -42.23
CA TYR A 150 -0.62 -31.24 -41.12
C TYR A 150 -1.90 -30.40 -41.23
N ALA A 151 -2.73 -30.39 -40.18
CA ALA A 151 -3.95 -29.59 -40.13
C ALA A 151 -3.72 -28.36 -39.22
N GLY A 152 -3.50 -27.20 -39.84
CA GLY A 152 -3.18 -25.95 -39.14
C GLY A 152 -4.35 -24.97 -39.08
N PHE A 153 -4.90 -24.75 -37.90
CA PHE A 153 -5.95 -23.75 -37.61
C PHE A 153 -5.50 -22.77 -36.52
N ARG A 154 -4.21 -22.42 -36.50
CA ARG A 154 -3.64 -21.48 -35.53
C ARG A 154 -4.22 -20.09 -35.74
N LEU A 155 -4.63 -19.43 -34.65
CA LEU A 155 -5.20 -18.07 -34.64
C LEU A 155 -6.52 -17.90 -35.44
N VAL A 156 -7.10 -18.99 -35.96
CA VAL A 156 -8.34 -18.94 -36.75
C VAL A 156 -9.53 -18.68 -35.82
N GLY A 157 -10.41 -17.77 -36.22
CA GLY A 157 -11.69 -17.54 -35.54
C GLY A 157 -12.86 -18.16 -36.30
N PHE A 158 -13.70 -18.92 -35.61
CA PHE A 158 -14.98 -19.41 -36.11
C PHE A 158 -16.08 -18.64 -35.40
N ALA A 159 -16.67 -17.66 -36.08
CA ALA A 159 -17.67 -16.75 -35.50
C ALA A 159 -19.03 -17.45 -35.27
N ASP A 160 -19.32 -18.47 -36.08
CA ASP A 160 -20.56 -19.23 -36.09
C ASP A 160 -20.29 -20.74 -35.84
N LEU A 161 -21.17 -21.63 -36.30
CA LEU A 161 -21.06 -23.07 -36.14
C LEU A 161 -19.80 -23.64 -36.79
N ALA A 162 -19.03 -24.44 -36.04
CA ALA A 162 -17.87 -25.17 -36.57
C ALA A 162 -18.09 -26.68 -36.42
N LEU A 163 -18.43 -27.34 -37.52
CA LEU A 163 -18.72 -28.78 -37.57
C LEU A 163 -17.52 -29.54 -38.13
N PHE A 164 -16.97 -30.45 -37.34
CA PHE A 164 -15.89 -31.37 -37.70
C PHE A 164 -16.31 -32.81 -37.42
N ARG A 165 -17.58 -33.16 -37.68
CA ARG A 165 -18.09 -34.47 -37.30
C ARG A 165 -17.43 -35.51 -38.18
N TRP A 166 -16.96 -36.61 -37.59
CA TRP A 166 -16.27 -37.67 -38.34
C TRP A 166 -14.99 -37.25 -39.06
N ALA A 167 -14.43 -36.08 -38.73
CA ALA A 167 -13.16 -35.66 -39.29
C ALA A 167 -12.02 -36.53 -38.76
N VAL A 168 -11.11 -36.96 -39.63
CA VAL A 168 -9.93 -37.75 -39.27
C VAL A 168 -8.69 -36.89 -39.46
N PHE A 169 -7.94 -36.65 -38.39
CA PHE A 169 -6.66 -35.96 -38.42
C PHE A 169 -5.54 -36.98 -38.27
N GLY A 170 -4.96 -37.39 -39.40
CA GLY A 170 -3.94 -38.45 -39.46
C GLY A 170 -2.55 -38.03 -38.95
N ARG A 171 -2.32 -36.71 -38.79
CA ARG A 171 -1.06 -36.09 -38.34
C ARG A 171 -1.34 -35.03 -37.26
N ASP A 172 -0.38 -34.16 -37.00
CA ASP A 172 -0.49 -33.12 -35.98
C ASP A 172 -1.59 -32.10 -36.35
N ALA A 173 -2.47 -31.83 -35.39
CA ALA A 173 -3.56 -30.87 -35.52
C ALA A 173 -3.34 -29.68 -34.56
N HIS A 174 -3.17 -28.49 -35.11
CA HIS A 174 -2.84 -27.29 -34.34
C HIS A 174 -4.00 -26.29 -34.33
N PHE A 175 -4.67 -26.17 -33.19
CA PHE A 175 -5.73 -25.20 -32.90
C PHE A 175 -5.27 -24.14 -31.89
N GLU A 176 -3.96 -23.87 -31.82
CA GLU A 176 -3.40 -22.92 -30.86
C GLU A 176 -3.97 -21.51 -31.10
N ARG A 177 -4.47 -20.87 -30.03
CA ARG A 177 -5.14 -19.56 -30.06
C ARG A 177 -6.34 -19.48 -31.02
N ALA A 178 -6.92 -20.60 -31.44
CA ALA A 178 -8.17 -20.60 -32.20
C ALA A 178 -9.33 -20.10 -31.32
N SER A 179 -10.26 -19.34 -31.90
CA SER A 179 -11.48 -18.89 -31.22
C SER A 179 -12.69 -19.57 -31.84
N PHE A 180 -13.52 -20.22 -31.03
CA PHE A 180 -14.81 -20.77 -31.44
C PHE A 180 -15.90 -19.97 -30.72
N ASP A 181 -16.38 -18.91 -31.36
CA ASP A 181 -17.38 -18.00 -30.77
C ASP A 181 -18.79 -18.62 -30.87
N GLY A 182 -19.04 -19.37 -31.95
CA GLY A 182 -20.21 -20.24 -32.11
C GLY A 182 -20.01 -21.67 -31.60
N PRO A 183 -21.04 -22.54 -31.69
CA PRO A 183 -20.94 -23.93 -31.22
C PRO A 183 -19.94 -24.74 -32.07
N ALA A 184 -18.96 -25.36 -31.41
CA ALA A 184 -18.03 -26.29 -32.05
C ALA A 184 -18.46 -27.75 -31.80
N ASN A 185 -18.53 -28.55 -32.85
CA ASN A 185 -18.90 -29.96 -32.81
C ASN A 185 -17.79 -30.83 -33.40
N PHE A 186 -17.20 -31.68 -32.56
CA PHE A 186 -16.16 -32.65 -32.93
C PHE A 186 -16.65 -34.09 -32.76
N GLU A 187 -17.96 -34.32 -32.90
CA GLU A 187 -18.57 -35.64 -32.73
C GLU A 187 -17.92 -36.68 -33.66
N ARG A 188 -17.38 -37.75 -33.07
CA ARG A 188 -16.70 -38.85 -33.80
C ARG A 188 -15.48 -38.41 -34.61
N ALA A 189 -14.91 -37.24 -34.34
CA ALA A 189 -13.60 -36.88 -34.89
C ALA A 189 -12.49 -37.77 -34.28
N SER A 190 -11.54 -38.21 -35.12
CA SER A 190 -10.34 -38.93 -34.69
C SER A 190 -9.11 -38.05 -34.83
N PHE A 191 -8.24 -38.08 -33.82
CA PHE A 191 -6.93 -37.43 -33.85
C PHE A 191 -5.89 -38.52 -33.64
N ASP A 192 -5.26 -38.94 -34.74
CA ASP A 192 -4.29 -40.02 -34.73
C ASP A 192 -2.87 -39.48 -34.42
N GLY A 193 -2.64 -38.19 -34.73
CA GLY A 193 -1.48 -37.42 -34.29
C GLY A 193 -1.75 -36.49 -33.10
N PRO A 194 -0.71 -35.83 -32.56
CA PRO A 194 -0.83 -34.82 -31.51
C PRO A 194 -1.80 -33.69 -31.87
N ALA A 195 -2.78 -33.43 -31.00
CA ALA A 195 -3.69 -32.30 -31.13
C ALA A 195 -3.37 -31.23 -30.07
N ASN A 196 -3.03 -30.02 -30.51
CA ASN A 196 -2.70 -28.89 -29.64
C ASN A 196 -3.84 -27.86 -29.64
N PHE A 197 -4.46 -27.66 -28.47
CA PHE A 197 -5.52 -26.65 -28.23
C PHE A 197 -5.04 -25.53 -27.28
N GLY A 198 -3.72 -25.30 -27.21
CA GLY A 198 -3.14 -24.29 -26.33
C GLY A 198 -3.77 -22.92 -26.55
N ARG A 199 -4.29 -22.31 -25.48
CA ARG A 199 -4.95 -21.00 -25.51
C ARG A 199 -6.15 -20.90 -26.48
N ALA A 200 -6.72 -22.03 -26.91
CA ALA A 200 -7.96 -22.02 -27.68
C ALA A 200 -9.13 -21.53 -26.79
N ARG A 201 -10.02 -20.70 -27.35
CA ARG A 201 -11.19 -20.16 -26.66
C ARG A 201 -12.45 -20.80 -27.23
N PHE A 202 -13.36 -21.23 -26.35
CA PHE A 202 -14.68 -21.74 -26.73
C PHE A 202 -15.72 -20.86 -26.05
N GLY A 203 -16.44 -20.04 -26.82
CA GLY A 203 -17.48 -19.13 -26.34
C GLY A 203 -18.74 -19.84 -25.86
N ARG A 204 -18.94 -21.10 -26.27
CA ARG A 204 -20.02 -21.97 -25.82
C ARG A 204 -19.48 -23.36 -25.46
N ALA A 205 -20.18 -24.05 -24.57
CA ALA A 205 -19.82 -25.43 -24.22
C ALA A 205 -19.78 -26.28 -25.51
N PRO A 206 -18.67 -26.96 -25.81
CA PRO A 206 -18.57 -27.78 -27.01
C PRO A 206 -19.63 -28.88 -26.95
N LEU A 207 -20.33 -29.08 -28.07
CA LEU A 207 -21.39 -30.06 -28.19
C LEU A 207 -20.76 -31.46 -28.21
N ARG A 208 -20.58 -32.02 -27.00
CA ARG A 208 -20.21 -33.42 -26.70
C ARG A 208 -18.76 -33.85 -27.03
N ARG A 209 -18.08 -34.30 -25.97
CA ARG A 209 -16.68 -34.76 -25.94
C ARG A 209 -16.63 -36.29 -25.99
N ARG A 210 -16.81 -36.92 -27.16
CA ARG A 210 -16.57 -38.36 -27.37
C ARG A 210 -15.75 -38.56 -28.65
N GLY A 211 -14.44 -38.43 -28.51
CA GLY A 211 -13.42 -38.82 -29.50
C GLY A 211 -12.41 -39.73 -28.80
N SER A 212 -12.03 -40.84 -29.44
CA SER A 212 -11.00 -41.74 -28.93
C SER A 212 -9.62 -41.14 -29.19
N ALA A 213 -8.99 -40.57 -28.18
CA ALA A 213 -7.61 -40.10 -28.27
C ALA A 213 -6.67 -41.21 -27.79
N ARG A 214 -5.77 -41.72 -28.65
CA ARG A 214 -4.80 -42.76 -28.27
C ARG A 214 -3.56 -42.20 -27.54
N ARG A 215 -3.41 -40.88 -27.43
CA ARG A 215 -2.45 -40.22 -26.53
C ARG A 215 -2.77 -38.72 -26.45
N VAL A 216 -3.14 -38.20 -25.28
CA VAL A 216 -3.28 -36.75 -25.04
C VAL A 216 -2.06 -36.28 -24.28
N THR A 217 -1.20 -35.49 -24.93
CA THR A 217 -0.06 -34.87 -24.26
C THR A 217 -0.46 -33.46 -23.83
N ARG A 218 -0.62 -33.30 -22.51
CA ARG A 218 -0.63 -32.04 -21.74
C ARG A 218 -1.82 -31.09 -21.96
N VAL A 219 -2.80 -31.17 -21.05
CA VAL A 219 -3.80 -30.12 -20.78
C VAL A 219 -3.31 -29.29 -19.58
N GLY A 220 -2.98 -28.02 -19.79
CA GLY A 220 -2.67 -27.03 -18.74
C GLY A 220 -3.89 -26.15 -18.41
N PRO A 221 -3.92 -25.49 -17.23
CA PRO A 221 -5.12 -25.17 -16.45
C PRO A 221 -5.93 -24.01 -17.08
N VAL A 222 -7.25 -23.88 -16.88
CA VAL A 222 -7.95 -23.64 -15.60
C VAL A 222 -9.36 -24.26 -15.61
N GLY A 223 -9.73 -24.93 -14.51
CA GLY A 223 -11.13 -25.22 -14.15
C GLY A 223 -11.55 -26.69 -14.19
N LEU A 224 -11.24 -27.44 -13.12
CA LEU A 224 -11.84 -28.73 -12.71
C LEU A 224 -11.97 -29.84 -13.78
N VAL A 225 -10.93 -30.67 -13.89
CA VAL A 225 -11.04 -32.01 -14.50
C VAL A 225 -10.83 -33.07 -13.43
N ARG A 226 -11.92 -33.74 -13.01
CA ARG A 226 -11.86 -34.96 -12.20
C ARG A 226 -11.66 -36.14 -13.16
N LEU A 227 -10.43 -36.65 -13.21
CA LEU A 227 -10.03 -37.82 -13.99
C LEU A 227 -10.40 -39.10 -13.23
N ALA A 228 -11.15 -40.00 -13.87
CA ALA A 228 -11.12 -41.43 -13.58
C ALA A 228 -11.51 -42.19 -14.86
N TRP A 229 -10.59 -43.03 -15.34
CA TRP A 229 -10.69 -43.89 -16.52
C TRP A 229 -10.46 -45.34 -16.08
N SER A 230 -11.21 -46.30 -16.64
CA SER A 230 -10.82 -47.72 -16.76
C SER A 230 -11.75 -48.45 -17.75
N PRO A 231 -11.20 -49.07 -18.81
CA PRO A 231 -11.86 -50.16 -19.51
C PRO A 231 -10.85 -51.28 -19.83
N SER A 232 -10.78 -52.33 -19.00
CA SER A 232 -10.09 -53.58 -19.38
C SER A 232 -11.09 -54.59 -19.93
N GLY A 233 -11.27 -54.60 -21.25
CA GLY A 233 -11.93 -55.68 -21.98
C GLY A 233 -10.91 -56.65 -22.59
N ARG A 234 -10.77 -57.81 -21.94
CA ARG A 234 -10.33 -59.15 -22.40
C ARG A 234 -9.06 -59.31 -23.27
N LEU A 235 -8.15 -60.14 -22.75
CA LEU A 235 -6.94 -60.69 -23.37
C LEU A 235 -7.25 -61.66 -24.54
N PRO A 236 -6.29 -61.88 -25.47
CA PRO A 236 -6.43 -62.80 -26.59
C PRO A 236 -6.23 -64.26 -26.15
N ARG A 237 -6.93 -65.18 -26.82
CA ARG A 237 -6.64 -66.61 -26.79
C ARG A 237 -5.39 -66.90 -27.62
N THR A 238 -4.40 -67.53 -27.03
CA THR A 238 -3.46 -68.42 -27.71
C THR A 238 -3.43 -69.74 -26.96
N ARG A 239 -3.34 -70.82 -27.74
CA ARG A 239 -3.57 -72.23 -27.37
C ARG A 239 -2.75 -72.73 -26.20
#